data_AF-A0A7Y7YIV0-F1
#
_entry.id   AF-A0A7Y7YIV0-F1
#
_cell.length_a   1.000
_cell.length_b   1.000
_cell.length_c   1.000
_cell.angle_alpha   90.00
_cell.angle_beta   90.00
_cell.angle_gamma   90.00
#
_symmetry.space_group_name_H-M   'P 1'
#
loop_
_entity.id
_entity.type
_entity.pdbx_description
1 polymer ?
#
loop_
_entity_poly.entity_id
_entity_poly.type
_entity_poly.pdbx_seq_one_letter_code
_entity_poly.pdbx_strand_id
1 'polypeptide(L)'
;MVNSQGNDSGADPRNAEDGPKQVAFQPLQQSAFSALEHGAFLKGLLKPFKGKGELIEMGDWCCALTEGLIELAMQNVLAQAERYPFTLLPIRLVRQSTGAGTVFLRWSRMDRSKMGVDLWAELMSDERTPVSLISDLYALEIQRIIINMQISLTHSISRQAFLCAGKVEAAEKMYQRRMLQHVNSHPVRN
;
A
#
# COMPACT_ATOMS: atom_id res chain seq x y z
N MET A 1 -49.10 63.69 -24.66
CA MET A 1 -48.30 62.84 -25.57
C MET A 1 -47.60 61.79 -24.71
N VAL A 2 -48.18 60.58 -24.63
CA VAL A 2 -47.72 59.32 -25.26
C VAL A 2 -46.55 58.66 -24.46
N ASN A 3 -46.84 57.60 -23.67
CA ASN A 3 -46.39 56.17 -23.77
C ASN A 3 -44.87 55.95 -23.88
N SER A 4 -44.20 54.90 -23.36
CA SER A 4 -44.59 53.57 -22.86
C SER A 4 -43.37 52.90 -22.20
N GLN A 5 -43.64 52.00 -21.23
CA GLN A 5 -43.04 50.67 -20.99
C GLN A 5 -41.51 50.43 -21.07
N GLY A 6 -40.99 49.92 -19.95
CA GLY A 6 -40.36 48.59 -19.87
C GLY A 6 -38.89 48.46 -20.30
N ASN A 7 -38.03 48.10 -19.34
CA ASN A 7 -37.13 46.97 -19.58
C ASN A 7 -36.75 46.28 -18.27
N ASP A 8 -37.41 45.15 -18.05
CA ASP A 8 -36.95 44.03 -17.23
C ASP A 8 -35.75 43.41 -17.96
N SER A 9 -34.64 43.20 -17.28
CA SER A 9 -33.46 42.54 -17.86
C SER A 9 -32.95 41.57 -16.82
N GLY A 10 -33.47 40.35 -16.95
CA GLY A 10 -33.21 39.23 -16.08
C GLY A 10 -31.73 38.93 -15.96
N ALA A 11 -31.31 38.70 -14.71
CA ALA A 11 -30.12 37.93 -14.43
C ALA A 11 -30.28 36.55 -15.08
N ASP A 12 -29.41 36.22 -16.03
CA ASP A 12 -29.34 34.91 -16.65
C ASP A 12 -28.97 33.87 -15.55
N PRO A 13 -29.85 32.91 -15.20
CA PRO A 13 -29.56 31.94 -14.14
C PRO A 13 -28.65 30.79 -14.61
N ARG A 14 -28.10 30.83 -15.83
CA ARG A 14 -27.41 29.68 -16.44
C ARG A 14 -25.93 29.51 -16.10
N ASN A 15 -25.37 30.27 -15.16
CA ASN A 15 -23.99 30.11 -14.69
C ASN A 15 -23.92 29.79 -13.18
N ALA A 16 -24.84 28.98 -12.68
CA ALA A 16 -24.89 28.55 -11.29
C ALA A 16 -24.64 27.03 -11.12
N GLU A 17 -23.66 26.46 -11.82
CA GLU A 17 -23.18 25.10 -11.52
C GLU A 17 -21.67 24.98 -11.71
N ASP A 18 -20.91 25.52 -10.76
CA ASP A 18 -19.61 24.92 -10.40
C ASP A 18 -19.37 25.18 -8.91
N GLY A 19 -20.27 24.60 -8.08
CA GLY A 19 -19.93 24.36 -6.68
C GLY A 19 -18.71 23.44 -6.63
N PRO A 20 -17.85 23.55 -5.59
CA PRO A 20 -16.63 22.76 -5.53
C PRO A 20 -16.95 21.27 -5.73
N LYS A 21 -16.48 20.68 -6.84
CA LYS A 21 -16.61 19.25 -7.11
C LYS A 21 -16.09 18.50 -5.90
N GLN A 22 -17.01 17.88 -5.14
CA GLN A 22 -16.65 17.17 -3.93
C GLN A 22 -15.90 15.90 -4.33
N VAL A 23 -14.58 15.93 -4.14
CA VAL A 23 -13.70 14.80 -4.42
C VAL A 23 -14.01 13.68 -3.43
N ALA A 24 -14.45 12.52 -3.93
CA ALA A 24 -14.85 11.40 -3.08
C ALA A 24 -13.66 10.62 -2.53
N PHE A 25 -12.52 10.60 -3.25
CA PHE A 25 -11.31 9.92 -2.83
C PHE A 25 -10.12 10.87 -2.72
N GLN A 26 -9.46 10.88 -1.57
CA GLN A 26 -8.25 11.64 -1.30
C GLN A 26 -7.04 10.69 -1.32
N PRO A 27 -6.15 10.78 -2.34
CA PRO A 27 -4.92 9.98 -2.38
C PRO A 27 -4.02 10.25 -1.18
N LEU A 28 -3.26 9.23 -0.78
CA LEU A 28 -2.31 9.35 0.33
C LEU A 28 -1.24 10.39 -0.02
N GLN A 29 -1.05 11.34 0.89
CA GLN A 29 0.01 12.34 0.80
C GLN A 29 1.26 11.86 1.54
N GLN A 30 2.40 12.50 1.31
CA GLN A 30 3.67 12.18 1.99
C GLN A 30 3.53 12.16 3.52
N SER A 31 2.73 13.07 4.08
CA SER A 31 2.46 13.16 5.51
C SER A 31 1.85 11.88 6.10
N ALA A 32 1.09 11.11 5.30
CA ALA A 32 0.53 9.84 5.73
C ALA A 32 1.61 8.77 5.94
N PHE A 33 2.78 8.95 5.31
CA PHE A 33 3.93 8.06 5.45
C PHE A 33 4.92 8.52 6.53
N SER A 34 4.79 9.73 7.08
CA SER A 34 5.75 10.26 8.08
C SER A 34 5.81 9.42 9.36
N ALA A 35 4.72 8.75 9.75
CA ALA A 35 4.73 7.79 10.86
C ALA A 35 5.51 6.50 10.54
N LEU A 36 5.66 6.17 9.25
CA LEU A 36 6.41 5.04 8.73
C LEU A 36 7.85 5.41 8.34
N GLU A 37 8.17 6.72 8.30
CA GLU A 37 9.50 7.24 7.96
C GLU A 37 10.50 6.95 9.08
N HIS A 38 11.00 5.72 9.10
CA HIS A 38 12.25 5.41 9.75
C HIS A 38 13.37 5.83 8.78
N GLY A 39 13.88 7.05 8.96
CA GLY A 39 14.82 7.69 8.06
C GLY A 39 16.13 6.92 7.86
N ALA A 40 16.15 5.96 6.93
CA ALA A 40 17.34 5.41 6.25
C ALA A 40 17.05 4.19 5.33
N PHE A 41 15.82 3.84 4.92
CA PHE A 41 15.54 2.56 4.23
C PHE A 41 16.51 2.15 3.13
N LEU A 42 16.69 3.01 2.14
CA LEU A 42 17.62 2.73 1.06
C LEU A 42 19.09 2.71 1.50
N LYS A 43 19.46 3.49 2.53
CA LYS A 43 20.81 3.51 3.09
C LYS A 43 21.10 2.26 3.95
N GLY A 44 20.09 1.74 4.64
CA GLY A 44 20.18 0.51 5.44
C GLY A 44 20.18 -0.75 4.59
N LEU A 45 19.59 -0.69 3.39
CA LEU A 45 19.55 -1.79 2.43
C LEU A 45 20.91 -2.06 1.77
N LEU A 46 21.63 -1.02 1.36
CA LEU A 46 22.89 -1.12 0.62
C LEU A 46 24.09 -0.75 1.50
N LYS A 47 24.50 -1.68 2.36
CA LYS A 47 25.67 -1.56 3.23
C LYS A 47 26.41 -2.90 3.39
N PRO A 48 27.68 -2.91 3.80
CA PRO A 48 28.35 -4.14 4.19
C PRO A 48 27.77 -4.67 5.49
N PHE A 49 26.95 -5.72 5.42
CA PHE A 49 26.39 -6.39 6.60
C PHE A 49 27.50 -7.13 7.35
N LYS A 50 27.59 -6.92 8.66
CA LYS A 50 28.66 -7.51 9.51
C LYS A 50 28.38 -8.92 9.99
N GLY A 51 27.13 -9.38 9.91
CA GLY A 51 26.77 -10.72 10.34
C GLY A 51 25.27 -10.88 10.56
N LYS A 52 24.90 -11.97 11.24
CA LYS A 52 23.51 -12.38 11.46
C LYS A 52 22.65 -11.29 12.12
N GLY A 53 23.18 -10.63 13.15
CA GLY A 53 22.43 -9.63 13.93
C GLY A 53 21.88 -8.49 13.06
N GLU A 54 22.71 -7.91 12.20
CA GLU A 54 22.30 -6.82 11.33
C GLU A 54 21.25 -7.24 10.28
N LEU A 55 21.22 -8.51 9.89
CA LEU A 55 20.19 -9.06 9.00
C LEU A 55 18.86 -9.26 9.72
N ILE A 56 18.89 -9.69 10.99
CA ILE A 56 17.69 -9.82 11.82
C ILE A 56 17.08 -8.43 12.05
N GLU A 57 17.88 -7.44 12.46
CA GLU A 57 17.41 -6.07 12.67
C GLU A 57 16.78 -5.48 11.41
N MET A 58 17.39 -5.70 10.24
CA MET A 58 16.80 -5.30 8.97
C MET A 58 15.48 -6.03 8.68
N GLY A 59 15.42 -7.33 8.97
CA GLY A 59 14.23 -8.15 8.80
C GLY A 59 13.06 -7.67 9.66
N ASP A 60 13.31 -7.44 10.94
CA ASP A 60 12.34 -6.93 11.92
C ASP A 60 11.84 -5.55 11.49
N TRP A 61 12.75 -4.69 11.06
CA TRP A 61 12.39 -3.36 10.60
C TRP A 61 11.51 -3.38 9.34
N CYS A 62 11.85 -4.21 8.35
CA CYS A 62 11.00 -4.39 7.17
C CYS A 62 9.64 -5.03 7.52
N CYS A 63 9.58 -5.86 8.55
CA CYS A 63 8.33 -6.42 9.07
C CYS A 63 7.45 -5.31 9.64
N ALA A 64 7.99 -4.46 10.52
CA ALA A 64 7.28 -3.31 11.07
C ALA A 64 6.79 -2.34 9.99
N LEU A 65 7.60 -2.07 8.97
CA LEU A 65 7.19 -1.28 7.80
C LEU A 65 6.02 -1.92 7.04
N THR A 66 6.04 -3.25 6.89
CA THR A 66 4.96 -3.99 6.23
C THR A 66 3.66 -3.86 7.00
N GLU A 67 3.70 -4.04 8.32
CA GLU A 67 2.54 -3.90 9.21
C GLU A 67 1.98 -2.48 9.15
N GLY A 68 2.82 -1.46 9.26
CA GLY A 68 2.40 -0.06 9.18
C GLY A 68 1.81 0.31 7.81
N LEU A 69 2.34 -0.23 6.71
CA LEU A 69 1.75 -0.05 5.37
C LEU A 69 0.39 -0.74 5.24
N ILE A 70 0.22 -1.92 5.86
CA ILE A 70 -1.09 -2.60 5.91
C ILE A 70 -2.09 -1.74 6.70
N GLU A 71 -1.70 -1.22 7.85
CA GLU A 71 -2.56 -0.35 8.66
C GLU A 71 -2.96 0.90 7.88
N LEU A 72 -2.00 1.57 7.23
CA LEU A 72 -2.27 2.73 6.38
C LEU A 72 -3.24 2.39 5.24
N ALA A 73 -3.06 1.24 4.59
CA ALA A 73 -3.99 0.78 3.56
C ALA A 73 -5.41 0.57 4.10
N MET A 74 -5.56 0.01 5.30
CA MET A 74 -6.88 -0.23 5.90
C MET A 74 -7.54 1.08 6.36
N GLN A 75 -6.81 1.91 7.08
CA GLN A 75 -7.36 3.08 7.75
C GLN A 75 -7.57 4.27 6.81
N ASN A 76 -6.78 4.38 5.74
CA ASN A 76 -6.80 5.55 4.88
C ASN A 76 -7.23 5.26 3.44
N VAL A 77 -7.09 4.04 2.93
CA VAL A 77 -7.56 3.69 1.57
C VAL A 77 -8.89 2.95 1.63
N LEU A 78 -8.93 1.81 2.34
CA LEU A 78 -10.15 1.00 2.44
C LEU A 78 -11.27 1.77 3.14
N ALA A 79 -10.98 2.47 4.24
CA ALA A 79 -11.98 3.27 4.94
C ALA A 79 -12.62 4.36 4.08
N GLN A 80 -11.93 4.88 3.05
CA GLN A 80 -12.55 5.80 2.08
C GLN A 80 -13.44 5.04 1.09
N ALA A 81 -12.97 3.90 0.57
CA ALA A 81 -13.73 3.04 -0.34
C ALA A 81 -14.99 2.42 0.28
N GLU A 82 -15.09 2.42 1.61
CA GLU A 82 -16.27 1.97 2.38
C GLU A 82 -17.28 3.10 2.66
N ARG A 83 -17.08 4.31 2.13
CA ARG A 83 -17.99 5.45 2.28
C ARG A 83 -18.77 5.74 1.00
N TYR A 84 -19.83 6.54 1.12
CA TYR A 84 -20.50 7.12 -0.03
C TYR A 84 -19.51 7.97 -0.87
N PRO A 85 -19.57 7.94 -2.21
CA PRO A 85 -20.50 7.20 -3.06
C PRO A 85 -20.04 5.77 -3.42
N PHE A 86 -18.85 5.33 -3.02
CA PHE A 86 -18.29 4.02 -3.37
C PHE A 86 -19.14 2.84 -2.86
N THR A 87 -19.90 3.03 -1.78
CA THR A 87 -20.87 2.05 -1.28
C THR A 87 -22.04 1.79 -2.22
N LEU A 88 -22.26 2.60 -3.27
CA LEU A 88 -23.28 2.35 -4.28
C LEU A 88 -22.81 1.44 -5.41
N LEU A 89 -21.51 1.17 -5.51
CA LEU A 89 -20.94 0.38 -6.60
C LEU A 89 -21.36 -1.11 -6.49
N PRO A 90 -21.41 -1.86 -7.60
CA PRO A 90 -21.66 -3.31 -7.56
C PRO A 90 -20.46 -4.13 -7.05
N ILE A 91 -19.30 -3.47 -6.87
CA ILE A 91 -18.04 -4.06 -6.43
C ILE A 91 -17.50 -3.29 -5.22
N ARG A 92 -16.60 -3.94 -4.47
CA ARG A 92 -15.91 -3.36 -3.32
C ARG A 92 -14.43 -3.60 -3.39
N LEU A 93 -13.69 -2.68 -2.79
CA LEU A 93 -12.36 -2.95 -2.33
C LEU A 93 -12.47 -3.74 -1.02
N VAL A 94 -11.74 -4.84 -0.89
CA VAL A 94 -11.74 -5.69 0.30
C VAL A 94 -10.32 -6.05 0.71
N ARG A 95 -10.16 -6.39 1.99
CA ARG A 95 -8.92 -6.98 2.50
C ARG A 95 -8.81 -8.45 2.10
N GLN A 96 -7.65 -8.85 1.59
CA GLN A 96 -7.31 -10.24 1.28
C GLN A 96 -6.06 -10.65 2.06
N SER A 97 -6.24 -11.54 3.03
CA SER A 97 -5.14 -12.20 3.73
C SER A 97 -4.52 -13.30 2.87
N THR A 98 -3.20 -13.43 2.89
CA THR A 98 -2.46 -14.49 2.22
C THR A 98 -1.93 -15.51 3.23
N GLY A 99 -1.61 -16.72 2.76
CA GLY A 99 -0.95 -17.74 3.59
C GLY A 99 0.46 -17.35 4.06
N ALA A 100 1.03 -16.28 3.51
CA ALA A 100 2.35 -15.75 3.89
C ALA A 100 2.26 -14.66 4.98
N GLY A 101 1.08 -14.44 5.57
CA GLY A 101 0.87 -13.47 6.65
C GLY A 101 0.71 -12.02 6.20
N THR A 102 0.59 -11.75 4.89
CA THR A 102 0.35 -10.40 4.37
C THR A 102 -1.13 -10.16 4.09
N VAL A 103 -1.51 -8.88 4.06
CA VAL A 103 -2.86 -8.43 3.70
C VAL A 103 -2.76 -7.43 2.55
N PHE A 104 -3.58 -7.63 1.52
CA PHE A 104 -3.65 -6.74 0.36
C PHE A 104 -5.05 -6.21 0.14
N LEU A 105 -5.15 -5.10 -0.58
CA LEU A 105 -6.42 -4.57 -1.09
C LEU A 105 -6.75 -5.20 -2.44
N ARG A 106 -7.97 -5.71 -2.60
CA ARG A 106 -8.42 -6.37 -3.83
C ARG A 106 -9.86 -6.00 -4.17
N TRP A 107 -10.13 -5.81 -5.46
CA TRP A 107 -11.50 -5.69 -5.96
C TRP A 107 -12.23 -7.03 -5.88
N SER A 108 -13.44 -7.00 -5.36
CA SER A 108 -14.32 -8.15 -5.22
C SER A 108 -15.76 -7.75 -5.53
N ARG A 109 -16.53 -8.67 -6.09
CA ARG A 109 -18.00 -8.57 -6.02
C ARG A 109 -18.46 -8.72 -4.57
N MET A 110 -19.63 -8.14 -4.27
CA MET A 110 -20.27 -8.23 -2.95
C MET A 110 -20.53 -9.68 -2.52
N ASP A 111 -20.92 -10.53 -3.48
CA ASP A 111 -21.17 -11.96 -3.28
C ASP A 111 -19.88 -12.81 -3.27
N ARG A 112 -18.71 -12.18 -3.44
CA ARG A 112 -17.38 -12.81 -3.54
C ARG A 112 -17.24 -13.85 -4.67
N SER A 113 -18.13 -13.83 -5.66
CA SER A 113 -18.11 -14.76 -6.80
C SER A 113 -16.94 -14.50 -7.76
N LYS A 114 -16.51 -13.25 -7.88
CA LYS A 114 -15.39 -12.81 -8.73
C LYS A 114 -14.53 -11.81 -7.97
N MET A 115 -13.22 -11.86 -8.22
CA MET A 115 -12.23 -10.92 -7.68
C MET A 115 -11.19 -10.58 -8.75
N GLY A 116 -10.65 -9.36 -8.70
CA GLY A 116 -9.57 -8.93 -9.59
C GLY A 116 -9.85 -7.58 -10.24
N VAL A 117 -8.82 -7.02 -10.88
CA VAL A 117 -8.85 -5.68 -11.49
C VAL A 117 -9.84 -5.59 -12.65
N ASP A 118 -10.17 -6.70 -13.30
CA ASP A 118 -11.17 -6.73 -14.38
C ASP A 118 -12.53 -6.19 -13.94
N LEU A 119 -12.90 -6.38 -12.66
CA LEU A 119 -14.12 -5.81 -12.10
C LEU A 119 -14.10 -4.28 -12.11
N TRP A 120 -12.95 -3.68 -11.79
CA TRP A 120 -12.76 -2.24 -11.85
C TRP A 120 -12.73 -1.75 -13.30
N ALA A 121 -12.10 -2.49 -14.22
CA ALA A 121 -12.08 -2.15 -15.64
C ALA A 121 -13.48 -2.20 -16.28
N GLU A 122 -14.28 -3.22 -15.93
CA GLU A 122 -15.70 -3.33 -16.30
C GLU A 122 -16.48 -2.11 -15.78
N LEU A 123 -16.28 -1.73 -14.50
CA LEU A 123 -16.93 -0.57 -13.90
C LEU A 123 -16.56 0.75 -14.62
N MET A 124 -15.28 0.93 -14.96
CA MET A 124 -14.80 2.13 -15.67
C MET A 124 -15.34 2.24 -17.11
N SER A 125 -15.73 1.11 -17.71
CA SER A 125 -16.23 1.04 -19.08
C SER A 125 -17.77 1.07 -19.16
N ASP A 126 -18.47 0.92 -18.04
CA ASP A 126 -19.93 0.97 -17.98
C ASP A 126 -20.42 2.43 -18.06
N GLU A 127 -21.23 2.75 -19.07
CA GLU A 127 -21.82 4.08 -19.27
C GLU A 127 -22.74 4.51 -18.11
N ARG A 128 -23.19 3.57 -17.28
CA ARG A 128 -23.97 3.87 -16.07
C ARG A 128 -23.10 4.42 -14.94
N THR A 129 -21.78 4.25 -15.01
CA THR A 129 -20.87 4.83 -14.02
C THR A 129 -20.80 6.34 -14.22
N PRO A 130 -21.17 7.15 -13.20
CA PRO A 130 -21.17 8.60 -13.35
C PRO A 130 -19.77 9.12 -13.68
N VAL A 131 -19.68 9.99 -14.70
CA VAL A 131 -18.40 10.58 -15.16
C VAL A 131 -17.68 11.32 -14.02
N SER A 132 -18.45 11.92 -13.11
CA SER A 132 -17.90 12.58 -11.91
C SER A 132 -17.10 11.65 -11.00
N LEU A 133 -17.39 10.35 -11.00
CA LEU A 133 -16.74 9.35 -10.14
C LEU A 133 -15.51 8.69 -10.79
N ILE A 134 -15.36 8.83 -12.12
CA ILE A 134 -14.28 8.19 -12.89
C ILE A 134 -12.90 8.61 -12.39
N SER A 135 -12.71 9.89 -12.09
CA SER A 135 -11.42 10.40 -11.57
C SER A 135 -11.07 9.80 -10.20
N ASP A 136 -12.06 9.70 -9.31
CA ASP A 136 -11.87 9.12 -7.97
C ASP A 136 -11.63 7.61 -8.04
N LEU A 137 -12.33 6.88 -8.91
CA LEU A 137 -12.12 5.44 -9.14
C LEU A 137 -10.74 5.15 -9.72
N TYR A 138 -10.26 6.00 -10.63
CA TYR A 138 -8.89 5.91 -11.14
C TYR A 138 -7.87 6.13 -10.03
N ALA A 139 -8.01 7.21 -9.26
CA ALA A 139 -7.10 7.52 -8.16
C ALA A 139 -7.07 6.41 -7.09
N LEU A 140 -8.23 5.82 -6.78
CA LEU A 140 -8.34 4.69 -5.85
C LEU A 140 -7.61 3.45 -6.36
N GLU A 141 -7.72 3.12 -7.66
CA GLU A 141 -6.98 1.99 -8.23
C GLU A 141 -5.47 2.23 -8.26
N ILE A 142 -5.03 3.44 -8.62
CA ILE A 142 -3.61 3.81 -8.54
C ILE A 142 -3.09 3.66 -7.11
N GLN A 143 -3.82 4.17 -6.11
CA GLN A 143 -3.42 4.05 -4.72
C GLN A 143 -3.35 2.58 -4.26
N ARG A 144 -4.33 1.75 -4.66
CA ARG A 144 -4.36 0.30 -4.38
C ARG A 144 -3.14 -0.41 -4.96
N ILE A 145 -2.80 -0.14 -6.22
CA ILE A 145 -1.63 -0.74 -6.89
C ILE A 145 -0.35 -0.37 -6.14
N ILE A 146 -0.14 0.92 -5.88
CA ILE A 146 1.09 1.43 -5.27
C ILE A 146 1.26 0.88 -3.85
N ILE A 147 0.23 0.94 -3.01
CA ILE A 147 0.37 0.49 -1.62
C ILE A 147 0.56 -1.01 -1.51
N ASN A 148 -0.13 -1.81 -2.35
CA ASN A 148 0.09 -3.26 -2.41
C ASN A 148 1.51 -3.60 -2.90
N MET A 149 2.06 -2.82 -3.83
CA MET A 149 3.44 -2.96 -4.27
C MET A 149 4.42 -2.67 -3.12
N GLN A 150 4.20 -1.59 -2.37
CA GLN A 150 5.03 -1.24 -1.21
C GLN A 150 5.00 -2.35 -0.14
N ILE A 151 3.81 -2.85 0.23
CA ILE A 151 3.63 -3.99 1.15
C ILE A 151 4.38 -5.22 0.64
N SER A 152 4.27 -5.51 -0.66
CA SER A 152 4.94 -6.69 -1.26
C SER A 152 6.47 -6.59 -1.19
N LEU A 153 7.02 -5.40 -1.45
CA LEU A 153 8.46 -5.17 -1.40
C LEU A 153 9.01 -5.29 0.02
N THR A 154 8.41 -4.61 0.99
CA THR A 154 8.87 -4.65 2.39
C THR A 154 8.77 -6.06 2.97
N HIS A 155 7.68 -6.77 2.68
CA HIS A 155 7.50 -8.17 3.10
C HIS A 155 8.56 -9.08 2.50
N SER A 156 8.82 -8.95 1.19
CA SER A 156 9.81 -9.77 0.49
C SER A 156 11.22 -9.55 1.05
N ILE A 157 11.57 -8.30 1.33
CA ILE A 157 12.88 -7.94 1.92
C ILE A 157 12.99 -8.50 3.33
N SER A 158 11.95 -8.35 4.17
CA SER A 158 11.92 -8.93 5.52
C SER A 158 12.17 -10.43 5.49
N ARG A 159 11.40 -11.16 4.67
CA ARG A 159 11.56 -12.61 4.50
C ARG A 159 12.97 -12.97 4.05
N GLN A 160 13.52 -12.24 3.09
CA GLN A 160 14.86 -12.51 2.58
C GLN A 160 15.95 -12.27 3.63
N ALA A 161 15.79 -11.23 4.45
CA ALA A 161 16.73 -10.91 5.53
C ALA A 161 16.78 -12.04 6.57
N PHE A 162 15.64 -12.56 7.02
CA PHE A 162 15.58 -13.70 7.94
C PHE A 162 16.14 -14.99 7.34
N LEU A 163 15.83 -15.28 6.06
CA LEU A 163 16.39 -16.43 5.37
C LEU A 163 17.93 -16.35 5.29
N CYS A 164 18.47 -15.17 4.98
CA CYS A 164 19.92 -14.95 4.96
C CYS A 164 20.53 -15.05 6.36
N ALA A 165 19.87 -14.52 7.40
CA ALA A 165 20.32 -14.66 8.78
C ALA A 165 20.48 -16.14 9.18
N GLY A 166 19.53 -17.00 8.80
CA GLY A 166 19.64 -18.44 9.02
C GLY A 166 20.80 -19.09 8.27
N LYS A 167 21.10 -18.65 7.04
CA LYS A 167 22.26 -19.13 6.27
C LYS A 167 23.58 -18.69 6.89
N VAL A 168 23.67 -17.44 7.37
CA VAL A 168 24.85 -16.93 8.09
C VAL A 168 25.07 -17.74 9.38
N GLU A 169 24.01 -18.03 10.13
CA GLU A 169 24.11 -18.87 11.33
C GLU A 169 24.63 -20.28 11.03
N ALA A 170 24.13 -20.89 9.96
CA ALA A 170 24.60 -22.21 9.53
C ALA A 170 26.10 -22.20 9.17
N ALA A 171 26.56 -21.16 8.45
CA ALA A 171 27.96 -20.98 8.11
C ALA A 171 28.84 -20.77 9.35
N GLU A 172 28.40 -19.94 10.30
CA GLU A 172 29.09 -19.71 11.58
C GLU A 172 29.26 -21.02 12.38
N LYS A 173 28.20 -21.84 12.46
CA LYS A 173 28.25 -23.15 13.14
C LYS A 173 29.26 -24.10 12.48
N MET A 174 29.31 -24.15 11.15
CA MET A 174 30.28 -24.98 10.42
C MET A 174 31.72 -24.53 10.69
N TYR A 175 31.97 -23.22 10.67
CA TYR A 175 33.28 -22.63 10.99
C TYR A 175 33.71 -22.97 12.42
N GLN A 176 32.84 -22.71 13.40
CA GLN A 176 33.11 -23.01 14.81
C GLN A 176 33.43 -24.49 15.03
N ARG A 177 32.68 -25.40 14.40
CA ARG A 177 32.93 -26.84 14.47
C ARG A 177 34.33 -27.21 13.97
N ARG A 178 34.75 -26.65 12.83
CA ARG A 178 36.07 -26.91 12.24
C ARG A 178 37.21 -26.35 13.09
N MET A 179 37.00 -25.18 13.71
CA MET A 179 37.98 -24.56 14.61
C MET A 179 38.15 -25.36 15.90
N LEU A 180 37.04 -25.80 16.51
CA LEU A 180 37.09 -26.66 17.70
C LEU A 180 37.81 -27.99 17.42
N GLN A 181 37.56 -28.62 16.28
CA GLN A 181 38.30 -29.81 15.85
C GLN A 181 39.80 -29.54 15.71
N HIS A 182 40.18 -28.41 15.11
CA HIS A 182 41.59 -28.05 14.95
C HIS A 182 42.30 -27.90 16.30
N VAL A 183 41.69 -27.18 17.23
CA VAL A 183 42.22 -26.97 18.59
C VAL A 183 42.37 -28.32 19.32
N ASN A 184 41.38 -29.21 19.20
CA ASN A 184 41.43 -30.52 19.83
C ASN A 184 42.50 -31.44 19.21
N SER A 185 42.79 -31.32 17.90
CA SER A 185 43.83 -32.10 17.23
C SER A 185 45.25 -31.54 17.41
N HIS A 186 45.39 -30.26 17.76
CA HIS A 186 46.68 -29.60 17.99
C HIS A 186 46.65 -28.82 19.32
N PRO A 187 46.65 -29.52 20.48
CA PRO A 187 46.69 -28.85 21.77
C PRO A 187 48.00 -28.05 21.87
N VAL A 188 47.88 -26.76 22.18
CA VAL A 188 49.04 -25.89 22.48
C VAL A 188 49.76 -26.51 23.69
N ARG A 189 50.97 -27.02 23.46
CA ARG A 189 51.83 -27.51 24.56
C ARG A 189 52.37 -26.29 25.31
N ASN A 190 51.94 -26.13 26.56
CA ASN A 190 52.61 -25.25 27.53
C ASN A 190 53.97 -25.80 27.94
#